data_AF-A0A4Q3CD55-F1
#
_entry.id   AF-A0A4Q3CD55-F1
#
_cell.length_a   1.000
_cell.length_b   1.000
_cell.length_c   1.000
_cell.angle_alpha   90.00
_cell.angle_beta   90.00
_cell.angle_gamma   90.00
#
_symmetry.space_group_name_H-M   'P 1'
#
loop_
_entity.id
_entity.type
_entity.pdbx_description
1 polymer ?
#
loop_
_entity_poly.entity_id
_entity_poly.type
_entity_poly.pdbx_seq_one_letter_code
_entity_poly.pdbx_strand_id
1 'polypeptide(L)' 'VQIEHIGSNQPLRIPEMDAEFTGLKVTVFLEVEGAAHYLPAYAGNLDIMTSAALRTAERIAARMRLGIAA' A
#
# COMPACT_ATOMS: atom_id res chain seq x y z
N VAL A 1 13.57 -1.04 5.46
CA VAL A 1 13.58 -1.60 4.10
C VAL A 1 14.78 -2.50 3.97
N GLN A 2 14.62 -3.68 3.38
CA GLN A 2 15.70 -4.63 3.08
C GLN A 2 15.77 -4.84 1.57
N ILE A 3 16.98 -4.99 1.03
CA ILE A 3 17.23 -5.11 -0.41
C ILE A 3 18.09 -6.35 -0.65
N GLU A 4 17.68 -7.16 -1.61
CA GLU A 4 18.37 -8.37 -2.08
C GLU A 4 18.49 -8.29 -3.61
N HIS A 5 19.69 -8.55 -4.15
CA HIS A 5 19.89 -8.60 -5.60
C HIS A 5 19.64 -10.03 -6.11
N ILE A 6 18.77 -10.15 -7.10
CA ILE A 6 18.50 -11.39 -7.84
C ILE A 6 19.27 -11.32 -9.16
N GLY A 7 20.36 -12.08 -9.26
CA GLY A 7 21.22 -12.15 -10.44
C GLY A 7 20.74 -13.17 -11.48
N SER A 8 21.31 -13.09 -12.69
CA SER A 8 21.01 -14.02 -13.79
C SER A 8 21.57 -15.44 -13.59
N ASN A 9 22.45 -15.63 -12.59
CA ASN A 9 22.99 -16.93 -12.20
C ASN A 9 22.02 -17.78 -11.37
N GLN A 10 21.03 -17.15 -10.72
CA GLN A 10 19.97 -17.82 -9.97
C GLN A 10 18.69 -16.95 -10.04
N PRO A 11 18.00 -16.95 -11.18
CA PRO A 11 16.80 -16.12 -11.36
C PRO A 11 15.62 -16.63 -10.52
N LEU A 12 14.74 -15.72 -10.11
CA LEU A 12 13.52 -16.04 -9.38
C LEU A 12 12.46 -16.57 -10.33
N ARG A 13 11.92 -17.77 -10.05
CA ARG A 13 10.80 -18.34 -10.80
C ARG A 13 9.48 -18.10 -10.07
N ILE A 14 8.48 -17.54 -10.77
CA ILE A 14 7.11 -17.42 -10.27
C ILE A 14 6.21 -18.34 -11.14
N PRO A 15 5.71 -19.47 -10.60
CA PRO A 15 4.97 -20.48 -11.38
C PRO A 15 3.80 -19.92 -12.17
N GLU A 16 3.00 -19.04 -11.56
CA GLU A 16 1.79 -18.47 -12.14
C GLU A 16 2.06 -17.51 -13.30
N MET A 17 3.29 -17.03 -13.45
CA MET A 17 3.68 -16.05 -14.47
C MET A 17 4.41 -16.67 -15.66
N ASP A 18 4.72 -17.97 -15.61
CA ASP A 18 5.54 -18.68 -16.60
C ASP A 18 6.85 -17.97 -17.03
N ALA A 19 7.39 -17.09 -16.15
CA ALA A 19 8.57 -16.29 -16.40
C ALA A 19 9.62 -16.41 -15.27
N GLU A 20 10.85 -16.04 -15.62
CA GLU A 20 12.00 -15.89 -14.72
C GLU A 20 12.35 -14.40 -14.54
N PHE A 21 12.71 -14.02 -13.31
CA PHE A 21 12.96 -12.63 -12.95
C PHE A 21 14.37 -12.45 -12.40
N THR A 22 15.01 -11.36 -12.83
CA THR A 22 16.24 -10.82 -12.25
C THR A 22 15.99 -9.36 -11.86
N GLY A 23 16.77 -8.83 -10.93
CA GLY A 23 16.62 -7.44 -10.47
C GLY A 23 16.84 -7.27 -8.98
N LEU A 24 16.03 -6.43 -8.35
CA LEU A 24 16.09 -6.13 -6.92
C LEU A 24 14.80 -6.57 -6.25
N LYS A 25 14.92 -7.44 -5.25
CA LYS A 25 13.84 -7.73 -4.31
C LYS A 25 13.92 -6.74 -3.17
N VAL A 26 12.84 -6.00 -2.97
CA VAL A 26 12.72 -4.99 -1.93
C VAL A 26 11.66 -5.44 -0.93
N THR A 27 12.04 -5.63 0.32
CA THR A 27 11.13 -6.00 1.40
C THR A 27 10.91 -4.81 2.33
N VAL A 28 9.64 -4.47 2.58
CA VAL A 28 9.24 -3.39 3.50
C VAL A 28 8.40 -3.99 4.61
N PHE A 29 8.89 -3.89 5.84
CA PHE A 29 8.13 -4.27 7.03
C PHE A 29 7.47 -3.02 7.60
N LEU A 30 6.15 -3.08 7.77
CA LEU A 30 5.35 -1.97 8.27
C LEU A 30 4.51 -2.46 9.45
N GLU A 31 4.42 -1.61 10.46
CA GLU A 31 3.39 -1.68 11.49
C GLU A 31 2.42 -0.52 11.25
N VAL A 32 1.13 -0.79 11.44
CA VAL A 32 0.09 0.22 11.30
C VAL A 32 -0.59 0.36 12.64
N GLU A 33 -0.23 1.41 13.37
CA GLU A 33 -0.91 1.82 14.59
C GLU A 33 -2.10 2.72 14.22
N GLY A 34 -3.26 2.48 14.82
CA GLY A 34 -4.46 3.28 14.63
C GLY A 34 -4.59 4.38 15.68
N ALA A 35 -5.27 5.47 15.33
CA ALA A 35 -5.53 6.62 16.21
C ALA A 35 -6.45 6.35 17.42
N ALA A 36 -6.87 5.10 17.61
CA ALA A 36 -7.75 4.64 18.67
C ALA A 36 -9.09 5.40 18.80
N HIS A 37 -9.65 5.87 17.67
CA HIS A 37 -10.93 6.59 17.66
C HIS A 37 -12.13 5.78 18.19
N TYR A 38 -12.08 4.44 18.07
CA TYR A 38 -13.15 3.56 18.51
C TYR A 38 -12.63 2.25 19.12
N LEU A 39 -11.82 1.50 18.36
CA LEU A 39 -11.06 0.36 18.89
C LEU A 39 -9.68 0.83 19.40
N PRO A 40 -8.95 0.03 20.21
CA PRO A 40 -7.60 0.39 20.65
C PRO A 40 -6.59 0.55 19.50
N ALA A 41 -5.42 1.11 19.81
CA ALA A 41 -4.40 1.49 18.83
C ALA A 41 -3.86 0.33 17.96
N TYR A 42 -3.98 -0.92 18.41
CA TYR A 42 -3.57 -2.07 17.59
C TYR A 42 -4.43 -2.27 16.33
N ALA A 43 -5.61 -1.65 16.26
CA ALA A 43 -6.55 -1.78 15.15
C ALA A 43 -6.24 -0.81 13.98
N GLY A 44 -4.97 -0.57 13.68
CA GLY A 44 -4.57 0.37 12.62
C GLY A 44 -4.94 -0.09 11.20
N ASN A 45 -5.24 -1.37 11.01
CA ASN A 45 -5.84 -1.87 9.77
C ASN A 45 -7.21 -1.22 9.47
N LEU A 46 -7.98 -0.86 10.50
CA LEU A 46 -9.24 -0.13 10.31
C LEU A 46 -8.99 1.34 10.06
N ASP A 47 -8.01 1.93 10.76
CA ASP A 47 -7.71 3.35 10.64
C ASP A 47 -7.15 3.69 9.25
N ILE A 48 -6.24 2.86 8.70
CA ILE A 48 -5.71 3.08 7.34
C ILE A 48 -6.80 3.03 6.27
N MET A 49 -7.78 2.12 6.40
CA MET A 49 -8.91 2.04 5.48
C MET A 49 -9.84 3.24 5.63
N THR A 50 -10.24 3.57 6.86
CA THR A 50 -11.21 4.64 7.14
C THR A 50 -10.64 6.03 6.86
N SER A 51 -9.37 6.27 7.21
CA SER A 51 -8.65 7.49 6.86
C SER A 51 -8.51 7.68 5.35
N ALA A 52 -8.19 6.62 4.60
CA ALA A 52 -8.11 6.68 3.14
C ALA A 52 -9.49 6.98 2.50
N ALA A 53 -10.55 6.33 2.99
CA ALA A 53 -11.91 6.57 2.52
C ALA A 53 -12.37 8.02 2.79
N LEU A 54 -12.16 8.51 4.02
CA LEU A 54 -12.49 9.88 4.42
C LEU A 54 -11.75 10.90 3.54
N ARG A 55 -10.42 10.75 3.41
CA ARG A 55 -9.60 11.66 2.61
C ARG A 55 -10.00 11.68 1.13
N THR A 56 -10.38 10.52 0.59
CA THR A 56 -10.87 10.41 -0.78
C THR A 56 -12.19 11.16 -0.96
N ALA A 57 -13.15 10.96 -0.04
CA ALA A 57 -14.45 11.64 -0.07
C ALA A 57 -14.31 13.17 0.08
N GLU A 58 -13.44 13.64 0.97
CA GLU A 58 -13.11 15.06 1.12
C GLU A 58 -12.62 15.66 -0.21
N ARG A 59 -11.77 14.93 -0.95
CA ARG A 59 -11.23 15.39 -2.23
C ARG A 59 -12.31 15.43 -3.31
N ILE A 60 -13.21 14.44 -3.35
CA ILE A 60 -14.37 14.44 -4.25
C ILE A 60 -15.26 15.65 -3.97
N ALA A 61 -15.62 15.87 -2.71
CA ALA A 61 -16.46 17.00 -2.30
C ALA A 61 -15.81 18.34 -2.64
N ALA A 62 -14.49 18.47 -2.49
CA ALA A 62 -13.76 19.68 -2.89
C ALA A 62 -13.82 19.92 -4.41
N ARG A 63 -13.68 18.88 -5.24
CA ARG A 63 -13.79 18.99 -6.72
C ARG A 63 -15.20 19.36 -7.16
N MET A 64 -16.22 18.75 -6.56
CA MET A 64 -17.62 19.08 -6.82
C MET A 64 -17.92 20.56 -6.51
N ARG A 65 -17.43 21.07 -5.38
CA ARG A 65 -17.57 22.49 -5.01
C ARG A 65 -16.85 23.44 -5.97
N LEU A 66 -15.75 23.02 -6.57
CA LEU A 66 -14.97 23.83 -7.51
C LEU A 66 -15.43 23.70 -8.98
N GLY A 67 -16.48 22.91 -9.26
CA GLY A 67 -17.03 22.74 -10.60
C GLY A 67 -16.11 21.99 -11.58
N ILE A 68 -15.09 21.29 -11.08
CA ILE A 68 -14.17 20.50 -11.91
C ILE A 68 -14.75 19.08 -11.97
N ALA A 69 -15.27 18.68 -13.13
CA ALA A 69 -15.75 17.33 -13.37
C ALA A 69 -14.61 16.30 -13.21
N ALA A 70 -14.96 15.11 -12.71
CA ALA A 70 -14.03 14.02 -12.39
C ALA A 70 -13.27 13.49 -13.61
#